data_AF-A0A2P2I9B0-F1
#
_entry.id   AF-A0A2P2I9B0-F1
#
_cell.length_a   1.000
_cell.length_b   1.000
_cell.length_c   1.000
_cell.angle_alpha   90.00
_cell.angle_beta   90.00
_cell.angle_gamma   90.00
#
_symmetry.space_group_name_H-M   'P 1'
#
loop_
_entity.id
_entity.type
_entity.pdbx_description
1 polymer ?
#
loop_
_entity_poly.entity_id
_entity_poly.type
_entity_poly.pdbx_seq_one_letter_code
_entity_poly.pdbx_strand_id
1 'polypeptide(L)'
;SFSDAIYTGGLNVGIGTAAATPLELQVTNLDQNIDAREMKKILLTFFREHVMVLHVSMLLQSDGNLAASLRVPSPQDAQYAISQLHRKKIGAKRIIISYVNHNQPSPHLKRSKVISLLQEVPGKKLPLFKFRELYERRFHETIAVSEMYNMRDIVTVSDNSTGRMVALHPEYRNLTAQQTASTTHLLPEPNGVTRFCPKHSIGPDASVGWAERDNTTCLPNIGLSIADLGDTIQRMLESHNGVLPLASLVDCYIAECGPVEEIVDGGVPFEHLVSCLPMVSIDTSAEGFKYIQWARNKPFQEEMEDLARFVSPPLIGQLALFSRELVDLLKTFTHTRLQFPRFIPAYHHHFGRQCRVADYGFTKLAELLDALPHVVQVLGEGSKRIITLAHKAQVKRFSSDLLRVLKGQPAKIIHLNQFSVAYEKTVGKSWDVTDYGVNNMDDLLAEVNESTVLVIRSDEDDDDVTISIPKREQTADEIERTRQFAAEVVELLRHSPQCRMNFNRFIPAYHHHFGRQCRVADYGFTKLIELFEAIPDLLEIFDDEEDGEKQLQLVERERMRVLGEQIILVVKGAPRQCLSVEALRQVFTHYYGYALKPQHYDKPTLISLLNMLSNYVQVTASPEGGVAAA
;
A
#
# COMPACT_ATOMS: atom_id res chain seq x y z
N SER A 1 -11.99 15.43 13.14
CA SER A 1 -10.75 15.42 13.95
C SER A 1 -10.78 14.19 14.83
N PHE A 2 -9.89 13.24 14.55
CA PHE A 2 -9.61 12.12 15.41
C PHE A 2 -8.81 12.63 16.61
N SER A 3 -9.46 12.73 17.77
CA SER A 3 -8.85 12.47 19.09
C SER A 3 -9.91 12.60 20.19
N ASP A 4 -9.99 11.54 21.01
CA ASP A 4 -10.58 11.43 22.34
C ASP A 4 -12.10 11.35 22.50
N ALA A 5 -12.58 10.10 22.59
CA ALA A 5 -13.71 9.72 23.41
C ALA A 5 -13.37 8.46 24.21
N ILE A 6 -12.64 8.66 25.33
CA ILE A 6 -12.73 7.76 26.48
C ILE A 6 -14.05 8.15 27.18
N TYR A 7 -15.10 7.35 26.96
CA TYR A 7 -16.22 7.28 27.89
C TYR A 7 -16.60 5.81 28.09
N THR A 8 -16.49 5.44 29.34
CA THR A 8 -16.89 4.16 29.94
C THR A 8 -18.38 3.92 29.73
N GLY A 9 -18.72 2.80 29.09
CA GLY A 9 -20.08 2.28 28.97
C GLY A 9 -20.02 0.79 28.71
N GLY A 10 -20.08 -0.01 29.76
CA GLY A 10 -20.04 -1.47 29.68
C GLY A 10 -21.24 -2.03 28.92
N LEU A 11 -20.98 -2.72 27.81
CA LEU A 11 -21.85 -3.73 27.26
C LEU A 11 -21.02 -4.99 27.04
N ASN A 12 -21.32 -5.97 27.89
CA ASN A 12 -20.72 -7.28 27.96
C ASN A 12 -21.14 -8.07 26.71
N VAL A 13 -20.35 -8.02 25.64
CA VAL A 13 -20.46 -8.94 24.50
C VAL A 13 -19.21 -9.80 24.53
N GLY A 14 -19.38 -11.05 24.96
CA GLY A 14 -18.30 -12.03 25.02
C GLY A 14 -17.71 -12.23 23.63
N ILE A 15 -16.52 -11.66 23.41
CA ILE A 15 -15.65 -12.01 22.30
C ILE A 15 -15.13 -13.41 22.61
N GLY A 16 -15.77 -14.42 22.03
CA GLY A 16 -15.19 -15.75 21.94
C GLY A 16 -13.86 -15.63 21.19
N THR A 17 -12.75 -15.74 21.92
CA THR A 17 -11.44 -15.96 21.33
C THR A 17 -11.54 -17.18 20.42
N ALA A 18 -11.45 -16.99 19.10
CA ALA A 18 -11.25 -18.09 18.17
C ALA A 18 -10.06 -18.90 18.69
N ALA A 19 -10.29 -20.16 19.06
CA ALA A 19 -9.27 -21.02 19.64
C ALA A 19 -8.09 -21.11 18.66
N ALA A 20 -6.96 -20.51 19.01
CA ALA A 20 -5.74 -20.55 18.20
C ALA A 20 -5.29 -22.02 18.09
N THR A 21 -5.50 -22.62 16.91
CA THR A 21 -5.03 -23.97 16.62
C THR A 21 -3.51 -23.98 16.64
N PRO A 22 -2.89 -24.79 17.52
CA PRO A 22 -1.43 -24.91 17.58
C PRO A 22 -0.84 -25.31 16.24
N LEU A 23 0.22 -24.64 15.81
CA LEU A 23 0.89 -24.88 14.53
C LEU A 23 2.20 -25.66 14.74
N GLU A 24 2.55 -26.51 13.78
CA GLU A 24 3.74 -27.35 13.85
C GLU A 24 4.79 -26.95 12.80
N LEU A 25 6.00 -26.68 13.27
CA LEU A 25 7.19 -26.35 12.51
C LEU A 25 8.16 -27.53 12.51
N GLN A 26 8.72 -27.83 11.34
CA GLN A 26 9.80 -28.78 11.17
C GLN A 26 11.14 -28.03 11.15
N VAL A 27 12.11 -28.52 11.93
CA VAL A 27 13.49 -28.04 11.93
C VAL A 27 14.40 -29.15 11.41
N THR A 28 15.08 -28.90 10.29
CA THR A 28 15.96 -29.86 9.61
C THR A 28 17.39 -29.32 9.50
N ASN A 29 18.28 -30.11 8.88
CA ASN A 29 19.71 -29.83 8.76
C ASN A 29 20.42 -29.65 10.12
N LEU A 30 19.99 -30.43 11.11
CA LEU A 30 20.59 -30.44 12.44
C LEU A 30 21.99 -31.05 12.41
N ASP A 31 22.88 -30.57 13.27
CA ASP A 31 24.22 -31.13 13.44
C ASP A 31 24.12 -32.52 14.06
N GLN A 32 24.60 -33.54 13.33
CA GLN A 32 24.49 -34.94 13.73
C GLN A 32 25.52 -35.33 14.80
N ASN A 33 26.50 -34.46 15.09
CA ASN A 33 27.45 -34.68 16.18
C ASN A 33 26.84 -34.38 17.57
N ILE A 34 25.67 -33.74 17.62
CA ILE A 34 24.96 -33.42 18.85
C ILE A 34 23.88 -34.47 19.08
N ASP A 35 23.84 -35.07 20.26
CA ASP A 35 22.84 -36.08 20.59
C ASP A 35 21.43 -35.48 20.60
N ALA A 36 20.42 -36.34 20.36
CA ALA A 36 19.04 -35.89 20.23
C ALA A 36 18.47 -35.21 21.50
N ARG A 37 18.93 -35.59 22.70
CA ARG A 37 18.43 -35.00 23.94
C ARG A 37 19.02 -33.60 24.14
N GLU A 38 20.31 -33.44 23.86
CA GLU A 38 20.96 -32.14 23.93
C GLU A 38 20.48 -31.20 22.83
N MET A 39 20.33 -31.69 21.60
CA MET A 39 19.74 -30.92 20.51
C MET A 39 18.34 -30.42 20.84
N LYS A 40 17.49 -31.27 21.47
CA LYS A 40 16.16 -30.86 21.94
C LYS A 40 16.23 -29.70 22.95
N LYS A 41 17.17 -29.74 23.90
CA LYS A 41 17.35 -28.65 24.88
C LYS A 41 17.81 -27.37 24.18
N ILE A 42 18.78 -27.46 23.28
CA ILE A 42 19.29 -26.31 22.53
C ILE A 42 18.16 -25.65 21.73
N LEU A 43 17.40 -26.43 20.95
CA LEU A 43 16.27 -25.90 20.19
C LEU A 43 15.22 -25.26 21.11
N LEU A 44 14.90 -25.89 22.24
CA LEU A 44 13.96 -25.32 23.21
C LEU A 44 14.44 -23.98 23.75
N THR A 45 15.72 -23.85 24.11
CA THR A 45 16.30 -22.59 24.60
C THR A 45 16.25 -21.51 23.53
N PHE A 46 16.75 -21.78 22.32
CA PHE A 46 16.80 -20.80 21.23
C PHE A 46 15.41 -20.32 20.82
N PHE A 47 14.41 -21.21 20.71
CA PHE A 47 13.06 -20.80 20.33
C PHE A 47 12.35 -20.01 21.43
N ARG A 48 12.58 -20.35 22.71
CA ARG A 48 11.96 -19.64 23.84
C ARG A 48 12.47 -18.21 24.03
N GLU A 49 13.61 -17.84 23.45
CA GLU A 49 14.08 -16.44 23.41
C GLU A 49 13.18 -15.54 22.56
N HIS A 50 12.40 -16.12 21.63
CA HIS A 50 11.62 -15.37 20.66
C HIS A 50 10.11 -15.64 20.73
N VAL A 51 9.72 -16.89 21.01
CA VAL A 51 8.31 -17.33 20.95
C VAL A 51 7.96 -18.31 22.05
N MET A 52 6.66 -18.40 22.37
CA MET A 52 6.17 -19.49 23.21
C MET A 52 6.30 -20.83 22.48
N VAL A 53 6.91 -21.81 23.14
CA VAL A 53 7.06 -23.18 22.62
C VAL A 53 6.17 -24.11 23.42
N LEU A 54 5.17 -24.69 22.75
CA LEU A 54 4.23 -25.65 23.35
C LEU A 54 4.87 -27.04 23.50
N HIS A 55 5.59 -27.49 22.47
CA HIS A 55 6.21 -28.81 22.47
C HIS A 55 7.40 -28.89 21.51
N VAL A 56 8.39 -29.72 21.83
CA VAL A 56 9.49 -30.09 20.94
C VAL A 56 9.67 -31.61 20.98
N SER A 57 9.59 -32.26 19.82
CA SER A 57 9.95 -33.67 19.62
C SER A 57 11.11 -33.79 18.64
N MET A 58 11.92 -34.82 18.83
CA MET A 58 12.97 -35.20 17.88
C MET A 58 12.45 -36.36 17.03
N LEU A 59 12.70 -36.29 15.73
CA LEU A 59 12.26 -37.26 14.73
C LEU A 59 13.46 -37.73 13.92
N LEU A 60 13.50 -39.02 13.62
CA LEU A 60 14.46 -39.56 12.65
C LEU A 60 13.79 -39.58 11.27
N GLN A 61 14.40 -38.92 10.30
CA GLN A 61 13.90 -38.91 8.92
C GLN A 61 14.23 -40.24 8.22
N SER A 62 13.57 -40.51 7.09
CA SER A 62 13.75 -41.74 6.31
C SER A 62 15.17 -41.92 5.74
N ASP A 63 15.93 -40.83 5.63
CA ASP A 63 17.33 -40.80 5.22
C ASP A 63 18.30 -40.98 6.39
N GLY A 64 17.79 -41.24 7.60
CA GLY A 64 18.57 -41.41 8.83
C GLY A 64 19.01 -40.11 9.49
N ASN A 65 18.65 -38.94 8.94
CA ASN A 65 19.01 -37.65 9.54
C ASN A 65 18.08 -37.28 10.70
N LEU A 66 18.65 -36.65 11.72
CA LEU A 66 17.89 -36.07 12.83
C LEU A 66 17.15 -34.78 12.40
N ALA A 67 15.86 -34.70 12.70
CA ALA A 67 15.02 -33.51 12.58
C ALA A 67 14.26 -33.25 13.89
N ALA A 68 13.66 -32.07 14.02
CA ALA A 68 12.79 -31.75 15.15
C ALA A 68 11.41 -31.28 14.66
N SER A 69 10.38 -31.58 15.45
CA SER A 69 9.04 -31.02 15.32
C SER A 69 8.78 -30.09 16.49
N LEU A 70 8.37 -28.86 16.21
CA LEU A 70 8.20 -27.79 17.18
C LEU A 70 6.80 -27.22 17.07
N ARG A 71 6.04 -27.23 18.17
CA ARG A 71 4.68 -26.72 18.22
C ARG A 71 4.64 -25.33 18.84
N VAL A 72 4.03 -24.37 18.15
CA VAL A 72 3.80 -22.99 18.61
C VAL A 72 2.31 -22.68 18.70
N PRO A 73 1.89 -21.69 19.52
CA PRO A 73 0.48 -21.36 19.71
C PRO A 73 -0.20 -20.76 18.47
N SER A 74 0.52 -20.00 17.64
CA SER A 74 -0.07 -19.24 16.55
C SER A 74 0.79 -19.19 15.27
N PRO A 75 0.19 -18.91 14.09
CA PRO A 75 0.93 -18.63 12.86
C PRO A 75 1.89 -17.43 12.98
N GLN A 76 1.51 -16.41 13.75
CA GLN A 76 2.32 -15.22 14.00
C GLN A 76 3.59 -15.55 14.79
N ASP A 77 3.49 -16.46 15.77
CA ASP A 77 4.65 -17.00 16.48
C ASP A 77 5.56 -17.76 15.51
N ALA A 78 4.98 -18.60 14.65
CA ALA A 78 5.77 -19.35 13.68
C ALA A 78 6.56 -18.43 12.73
N GLN A 79 5.92 -17.39 12.19
CA GLN A 79 6.58 -16.40 11.34
C GLN A 79 7.70 -15.66 12.07
N TYR A 80 7.47 -15.26 13.32
CA TYR A 80 8.50 -14.59 14.10
C TYR A 80 9.68 -15.52 14.41
N ALA A 81 9.41 -16.79 14.75
CA ALA A 81 10.47 -17.78 14.92
C ALA A 81 11.27 -18.00 13.64
N ILE A 82 10.60 -18.05 12.48
CA ILE A 82 11.27 -18.15 11.16
C ILE A 82 12.18 -16.94 10.93
N SER A 83 11.72 -15.71 11.20
CA SER A 83 12.53 -14.51 10.96
C SER A 83 13.76 -14.40 11.84
N GLN A 84 13.72 -14.94 13.05
CA GLN A 84 14.84 -14.89 13.97
C GLN A 84 15.81 -16.07 13.82
N LEU A 85 15.29 -17.28 13.53
CA LEU A 85 16.04 -18.53 13.69
C LEU A 85 16.29 -19.30 12.39
N HIS A 86 15.62 -18.98 11.28
CA HIS A 86 15.87 -19.67 10.01
C HIS A 86 17.32 -19.43 9.54
N ARG A 87 18.03 -20.50 9.18
CA ARG A 87 19.47 -20.50 8.85
C ARG A 87 20.40 -20.04 9.99
N LYS A 88 19.92 -19.97 11.24
CA LYS A 88 20.77 -19.76 12.41
C LYS A 88 21.77 -20.91 12.55
N LYS A 89 23.01 -20.61 12.89
CA LYS A 89 24.04 -21.61 13.13
C LYS A 89 23.84 -22.26 14.50
N ILE A 90 23.64 -23.57 14.55
CA ILE A 90 23.58 -24.39 15.76
C ILE A 90 24.56 -25.55 15.57
N GLY A 91 25.54 -25.66 16.46
CA GLY A 91 26.70 -26.53 16.25
C GLY A 91 27.48 -26.12 14.99
N ALA A 92 27.79 -27.10 14.14
CA ALA A 92 28.46 -26.90 12.86
C ALA A 92 27.51 -26.60 11.69
N LYS A 93 26.18 -26.69 11.86
CA LYS A 93 25.21 -26.54 10.77
C LYS A 93 24.31 -25.33 10.93
N ARG A 94 23.71 -24.90 9.81
CA ARG A 94 22.64 -23.87 9.79
C ARG A 94 21.30 -24.58 9.71
N ILE A 95 20.46 -24.39 10.71
CA ILE A 95 19.16 -25.04 10.77
C ILE A 95 18.22 -24.53 9.69
N ILE A 96 17.31 -25.37 9.22
CA ILE A 96 16.28 -25.00 8.25
C ILE A 96 14.94 -25.17 8.95
N ILE A 97 14.16 -24.09 9.02
CA ILE A 97 12.80 -24.10 9.59
C ILE A 97 11.80 -24.06 8.45
N SER A 98 10.77 -24.90 8.52
CA SER A 98 9.63 -24.91 7.59
C SER A 98 8.36 -25.36 8.28
N TYR A 99 7.18 -24.98 7.77
CA TYR A 99 5.94 -25.56 8.26
C TYR A 99 5.86 -27.05 7.90
N VAL A 100 5.31 -27.87 8.81
CA VAL A 100 5.18 -29.33 8.64
C VAL A 100 4.37 -29.73 7.38
N ASN A 101 3.64 -28.78 6.78
CA ASN A 101 2.88 -28.97 5.54
C ASN A 101 3.23 -28.04 4.36
N HIS A 102 4.25 -27.16 4.44
CA HIS A 102 4.56 -26.22 3.33
C HIS A 102 5.85 -26.49 2.56
N ASN A 103 6.85 -27.22 3.09
CA ASN A 103 8.07 -27.50 2.32
C ASN A 103 8.12 -28.86 1.62
N GLN A 104 7.10 -29.69 1.83
CA GLN A 104 6.76 -30.81 0.97
C GLN A 104 5.24 -30.74 0.84
N PRO A 105 4.64 -30.77 -0.36
CA PRO A 105 3.21 -31.02 -0.48
C PRO A 105 2.91 -32.25 0.38
N SER A 106 1.77 -32.25 1.08
CA SER A 106 1.35 -33.46 1.81
C SER A 106 1.54 -34.67 0.88
N PRO A 107 1.95 -35.85 1.38
CA PRO A 107 2.15 -37.02 0.51
C PRO A 107 0.95 -37.25 -0.42
N HIS A 108 -0.25 -36.95 0.08
CA HIS A 108 -1.51 -36.88 -0.64
C HIS A 108 -1.53 -35.86 -1.79
N LEU A 109 -1.12 -34.61 -1.55
CA LEU A 109 -1.05 -33.55 -2.56
C LEU A 109 0.01 -33.86 -3.64
N LYS A 110 1.19 -34.39 -3.25
CA LYS A 110 2.18 -34.88 -4.22
C LYS A 110 1.57 -35.95 -5.12
N ARG A 111 0.89 -36.94 -4.53
CA ARG A 111 0.22 -38.01 -5.27
C ARG A 111 -0.82 -37.46 -6.23
N SER A 112 -1.64 -36.50 -5.81
CA SER A 112 -2.62 -35.83 -6.69
C SER A 112 -1.93 -35.14 -7.86
N LYS A 113 -0.87 -34.36 -7.63
CA LYS A 113 -0.08 -33.70 -8.68
C LYS A 113 0.49 -34.71 -9.69
N VAL A 114 1.00 -35.85 -9.22
CA VAL A 114 1.50 -36.94 -10.09
C VAL A 114 0.38 -37.54 -10.94
N ILE A 115 -0.77 -37.85 -10.33
CA ILE A 115 -1.94 -38.41 -11.02
C ILE A 115 -2.44 -37.40 -12.07
N SER A 116 -2.69 -36.15 -11.67
CA SER A 116 -3.16 -35.05 -12.52
C SER A 116 -2.24 -34.85 -13.73
N LEU A 117 -0.92 -34.79 -13.52
CA LEU A 117 0.03 -34.62 -14.62
C LEU A 117 0.04 -35.82 -15.59
N LEU A 118 0.01 -37.05 -15.08
CA LEU A 118 -0.01 -38.25 -15.94
C LEU A 118 -1.35 -38.47 -16.65
N GLN A 119 -2.45 -38.09 -16.03
CA GLN A 119 -3.78 -38.06 -16.64
C GLN A 119 -3.81 -37.13 -17.86
N GLU A 120 -2.92 -36.15 -17.95
CA GLU A 120 -2.89 -35.18 -19.04
C GLU A 120 -1.96 -35.54 -20.20
N VAL A 121 -1.16 -36.61 -20.10
CA VAL A 121 -0.20 -37.04 -21.14
C VAL A 121 -0.79 -38.17 -22.00
N PRO A 122 -0.49 -38.27 -23.31
CA PRO A 122 -0.99 -39.35 -24.17
C PRO A 122 -0.56 -40.72 -23.64
N GLY A 123 -1.45 -41.70 -23.70
CA GLY A 123 -1.20 -43.05 -23.18
C GLY A 123 -0.98 -43.14 -21.67
N LYS A 124 -1.13 -42.03 -20.92
CA LYS A 124 -0.87 -41.91 -19.47
C LYS A 124 0.50 -42.43 -19.05
N LYS A 125 1.48 -42.31 -19.96
CA LYS A 125 2.83 -42.87 -19.85
C LYS A 125 3.82 -42.01 -20.61
N LEU A 126 4.97 -41.73 -20.01
CA LEU A 126 6.05 -40.97 -20.65
C LEU A 126 7.43 -41.32 -20.06
N PRO A 127 8.54 -40.91 -20.71
CA PRO A 127 9.87 -41.06 -20.14
C PRO A 127 9.99 -40.36 -18.79
N LEU A 128 10.63 -41.02 -17.82
CA LEU A 128 10.75 -40.51 -16.45
C LEU A 128 11.46 -39.16 -16.38
N PHE A 129 12.47 -38.93 -17.22
CA PHE A 129 13.16 -37.64 -17.27
C PHE A 129 12.20 -36.53 -17.73
N LYS A 130 11.40 -36.78 -18.77
CA LYS A 130 10.40 -35.85 -19.30
C LYS A 130 9.29 -35.58 -18.29
N PHE A 131 8.84 -36.61 -17.55
CA PHE A 131 7.90 -36.43 -16.45
C PHE A 131 8.44 -35.49 -15.37
N ARG A 132 9.69 -35.66 -14.94
CA ARG A 132 10.30 -34.81 -13.91
C ARG A 132 10.43 -33.37 -14.39
N GLU A 133 10.82 -33.17 -15.65
CA GLU A 133 10.87 -31.85 -16.30
C GLU A 133 9.50 -31.18 -16.32
N LEU A 134 8.45 -31.88 -16.78
CA LEU A 134 7.08 -31.36 -16.79
C LEU A 134 6.55 -31.07 -15.38
N TYR A 135 6.86 -31.92 -14.41
CA TYR A 135 6.47 -31.74 -13.01
C TYR A 135 7.13 -30.50 -12.40
N GLU A 136 8.44 -30.35 -12.59
CA GLU A 136 9.18 -29.18 -12.11
C GLU A 136 8.71 -27.90 -12.77
N ARG A 137 8.49 -27.93 -14.09
CA ARG A 137 7.98 -26.79 -14.85
C ARG A 137 6.61 -26.34 -14.37
N ARG A 138 5.71 -27.29 -14.07
CA ARG A 138 4.32 -27.00 -13.69
C ARG A 138 4.17 -26.59 -12.24
N PHE A 139 4.77 -27.35 -11.32
CA PHE A 139 4.54 -27.19 -9.89
C PHE A 139 5.65 -26.42 -9.18
N HIS A 140 6.73 -26.05 -9.87
CA HIS A 140 7.91 -25.39 -9.31
C HIS A 140 8.53 -26.18 -8.14
N GLU A 141 8.45 -27.50 -8.24
CA GLU A 141 8.89 -28.46 -7.25
C GLU A 141 9.63 -29.58 -7.98
N THR A 142 10.74 -30.05 -7.42
CA THR A 142 11.40 -31.24 -7.95
C THR A 142 10.81 -32.49 -7.30
N ILE A 143 10.71 -33.56 -8.09
CA ILE A 143 10.34 -34.88 -7.60
C ILE A 143 11.51 -35.84 -7.77
N ALA A 144 11.88 -36.53 -6.69
CA ALA A 144 12.99 -37.48 -6.72
C ALA A 144 12.54 -38.85 -7.25
N VAL A 145 13.45 -39.59 -7.87
CA VAL A 145 13.14 -40.94 -8.40
C VAL A 145 12.78 -41.90 -7.26
N SER A 146 13.41 -41.76 -6.09
CA SER A 146 13.08 -42.52 -4.88
C SER A 146 11.63 -42.30 -4.44
N GLU A 147 11.11 -41.07 -4.55
CA GLU A 147 9.72 -40.76 -4.22
C GLU A 147 8.74 -41.45 -5.17
N MET A 148 9.08 -41.54 -6.47
CA MET A 148 8.29 -42.30 -7.43
C MET A 148 8.22 -43.79 -7.06
N TYR A 149 9.34 -44.36 -6.58
CA TYR A 149 9.38 -45.74 -6.07
C TYR A 149 8.64 -45.94 -4.74
N ASN A 150 8.34 -44.87 -4.01
CA ASN A 150 7.49 -44.92 -2.82
C ASN A 150 5.99 -44.85 -3.17
N MET A 151 5.65 -44.48 -4.41
CA MET A 151 4.27 -44.32 -4.90
C MET A 151 3.88 -45.40 -5.91
N ARG A 152 4.36 -46.64 -5.71
CA ARG A 152 4.12 -47.79 -6.63
C ARG A 152 2.67 -48.20 -6.77
N ASP A 153 1.83 -47.75 -5.85
CA ASP A 153 0.40 -47.96 -5.85
C ASP A 153 -0.34 -47.01 -6.80
N ILE A 154 0.28 -45.91 -7.27
CA ILE A 154 -0.31 -45.01 -8.29
C ILE A 154 0.46 -45.03 -9.61
N VAL A 155 1.78 -45.27 -9.57
CA VAL A 155 2.64 -45.26 -10.76
C VAL A 155 3.48 -46.52 -10.89
N THR A 156 3.58 -47.04 -12.12
CA THR A 156 4.52 -48.09 -12.47
C THR A 156 5.75 -47.46 -13.12
N VAL A 157 6.93 -47.69 -12.54
CA VAL A 157 8.22 -47.33 -13.15
C VAL A 157 8.80 -48.58 -13.81
N SER A 158 9.06 -48.52 -15.12
CA SER A 158 9.55 -49.66 -15.91
C SER A 158 10.67 -49.22 -16.85
N ASP A 159 11.66 -50.08 -17.08
CA ASP A 159 12.67 -49.88 -18.11
C ASP A 159 12.17 -50.37 -19.48
N ASN A 160 12.42 -49.58 -20.54
CA ASN A 160 12.24 -50.02 -21.92
C ASN A 160 13.49 -49.71 -22.75
N SER A 161 13.50 -50.10 -24.03
CA SER A 161 14.63 -49.85 -24.96
C SER A 161 14.96 -48.36 -25.15
N THR A 162 14.05 -47.46 -24.78
CA THR A 162 14.20 -46.00 -24.88
C THR A 162 14.53 -45.31 -23.53
N GLY A 163 14.64 -46.07 -22.43
CA GLY A 163 14.97 -45.57 -21.08
C GLY A 163 13.96 -45.93 -19.99
N ARG A 164 14.06 -45.25 -18.84
CA ARG A 164 13.08 -45.40 -17.75
C ARG A 164 11.78 -44.70 -18.11
N MET A 165 10.67 -45.42 -17.99
CA MET A 165 9.32 -44.91 -18.21
C MET A 165 8.55 -44.85 -16.90
N VAL A 166 7.64 -43.89 -16.79
CA VAL A 166 6.61 -43.85 -15.73
C VAL A 166 5.24 -43.95 -16.38
N ALA A 167 4.38 -44.81 -15.85
CA ALA A 167 3.01 -45.01 -16.31
C ALA A 167 2.03 -44.93 -15.15
N LEU A 168 0.87 -44.31 -15.37
CA LEU A 168 -0.21 -44.30 -14.39
C LEU A 168 -0.89 -45.68 -14.33
N HIS A 169 -1.14 -46.15 -13.10
CA HIS A 169 -1.86 -47.40 -12.87
C HIS A 169 -3.27 -47.38 -13.49
N PRO A 170 -3.75 -48.51 -14.05
CA PRO A 170 -5.03 -48.58 -14.76
C PRO A 170 -6.22 -48.03 -13.97
N GLU A 171 -6.25 -48.27 -12.65
CA GLU A 171 -7.31 -47.83 -11.74
C GLU A 171 -7.42 -46.29 -11.62
N TYR A 172 -6.34 -45.55 -11.89
CA TYR A 172 -6.32 -44.08 -11.85
C TYR A 172 -6.49 -43.42 -13.23
N ARG A 173 -6.53 -44.20 -14.32
CA ARG A 173 -6.53 -43.64 -15.70
C ARG A 173 -7.80 -42.89 -16.08
N ASN A 174 -8.93 -43.28 -15.49
CA ASN A 174 -10.27 -42.80 -15.83
C ASN A 174 -10.98 -42.09 -14.65
N LEU A 175 -10.25 -41.75 -13.58
CA LEU A 175 -10.85 -41.06 -12.44
C LEU A 175 -11.20 -39.63 -12.82
N THR A 176 -12.42 -39.20 -12.48
CA THR A 176 -12.82 -37.79 -12.54
C THR A 176 -12.13 -36.98 -11.43
N ALA A 177 -12.09 -35.65 -11.54
CA ALA A 177 -11.49 -34.77 -10.52
C ALA A 177 -12.06 -34.99 -9.10
N GLN A 178 -13.36 -35.31 -8.98
CA GLN A 178 -14.00 -35.65 -7.70
C GLN A 178 -13.56 -37.03 -7.17
N GLN A 179 -13.32 -38.00 -8.05
CA GLN A 179 -12.86 -39.34 -7.70
C GLN A 179 -11.36 -39.35 -7.35
N THR A 180 -10.54 -38.56 -8.03
CA THR A 180 -9.13 -38.34 -7.66
C THR A 180 -9.01 -37.67 -6.30
N ALA A 181 -9.82 -36.65 -6.00
CA ALA A 181 -9.80 -36.02 -4.67
C ALA A 181 -10.18 -37.02 -3.55
N SER A 182 -11.23 -37.82 -3.78
CA SER A 182 -11.67 -38.85 -2.84
C SER A 182 -10.63 -39.94 -2.59
N THR A 183 -9.98 -40.45 -3.64
CA THR A 183 -8.92 -41.47 -3.55
C THR A 183 -7.61 -40.93 -2.96
N THR A 184 -7.35 -39.64 -3.10
CA THR A 184 -6.16 -38.99 -2.52
C THR A 184 -6.40 -38.46 -1.10
N HIS A 185 -7.62 -38.58 -0.56
CA HIS A 185 -8.05 -37.96 0.70
C HIS A 185 -7.89 -36.43 0.71
N LEU A 186 -8.00 -35.80 -0.45
CA LEU A 186 -8.08 -34.34 -0.58
C LEU A 186 -9.56 -33.93 -0.53
N LEU A 187 -9.84 -32.76 0.04
CA LEU A 187 -11.16 -32.16 -0.08
C LEU A 187 -11.40 -31.85 -1.56
N PRO A 188 -12.53 -32.27 -2.16
CA PRO A 188 -12.88 -31.85 -3.50
C PRO A 188 -12.89 -30.31 -3.55
N GLU A 189 -12.24 -29.73 -4.56
CA GLU A 189 -12.37 -28.30 -4.81
C GLU A 189 -13.87 -27.96 -4.88
N PRO A 190 -14.34 -26.91 -4.17
CA PRO A 190 -15.76 -26.68 -3.92
C PRO A 190 -16.61 -26.58 -5.19
N ASN A 191 -15.99 -26.32 -6.36
CA ASN A 191 -16.66 -26.12 -7.64
C ASN A 191 -16.28 -27.12 -8.76
N GLY A 192 -15.48 -28.17 -8.49
CA GLY A 192 -15.11 -29.16 -9.51
C GLY A 192 -14.33 -28.57 -10.70
N VAL A 193 -13.57 -27.50 -10.46
CA VAL A 193 -12.86 -26.71 -11.48
C VAL A 193 -11.84 -27.57 -12.20
N THR A 194 -11.86 -27.55 -13.53
CA THR A 194 -10.85 -28.18 -14.38
C THR A 194 -9.83 -27.14 -14.82
N ARG A 195 -8.58 -27.55 -15.08
CA ARG A 195 -7.55 -26.62 -15.58
C ARG A 195 -7.90 -26.03 -16.95
N PHE A 196 -8.57 -26.82 -17.79
CA PHE A 196 -8.99 -26.40 -19.12
C PHE A 196 -10.51 -26.41 -19.22
N CYS A 197 -11.07 -25.47 -19.97
CA CYS A 197 -12.49 -25.38 -20.24
C CYS A 197 -12.94 -26.60 -21.07
N PRO A 198 -13.96 -27.36 -20.61
CA PRO A 198 -14.45 -28.52 -21.35
C PRO A 198 -15.25 -28.15 -22.61
N LYS A 199 -15.67 -26.88 -22.76
CA LYS A 199 -16.48 -26.41 -23.88
C LYS A 199 -15.62 -25.95 -25.06
N HIS A 200 -14.58 -25.16 -24.77
CA HIS A 200 -13.89 -24.36 -25.81
C HIS A 200 -12.43 -24.75 -26.02
N SER A 201 -11.77 -25.39 -25.04
CA SER A 201 -10.38 -25.77 -25.25
C SER A 201 -10.30 -26.99 -26.18
N ILE A 202 -9.55 -26.82 -27.28
CA ILE A 202 -9.33 -27.88 -28.26
C ILE A 202 -8.60 -29.03 -27.56
N GLY A 203 -9.20 -30.23 -27.54
CA GLY A 203 -8.64 -31.41 -26.88
C GLY A 203 -7.20 -31.77 -27.31
N PRO A 204 -6.50 -32.61 -26.55
CA PRO A 204 -5.18 -33.09 -26.92
C PRO A 204 -5.30 -33.95 -28.18
N ASP A 205 -4.33 -33.86 -29.10
CA ASP A 205 -4.26 -34.80 -30.20
C ASP A 205 -3.59 -36.11 -29.74
N ALA A 206 -3.55 -37.13 -30.60
CA ALA A 206 -2.96 -38.43 -30.25
C ALA A 206 -1.45 -38.36 -29.94
N SER A 207 -0.77 -37.25 -30.27
CA SER A 207 0.68 -37.07 -30.19
C SER A 207 1.15 -36.12 -29.08
N VAL A 208 0.31 -35.17 -28.63
CA VAL A 208 0.65 -34.17 -27.60
C VAL A 208 -0.49 -34.01 -26.60
N GLY A 209 -0.21 -34.33 -25.33
CA GLY A 209 -1.16 -34.19 -24.23
C GLY A 209 -1.26 -32.76 -23.67
N TRP A 210 -2.25 -32.52 -22.82
CA TRP A 210 -2.45 -31.25 -22.11
C TRP A 210 -1.22 -30.79 -21.33
N ALA A 211 -0.52 -31.73 -20.69
CA ALA A 211 0.68 -31.44 -19.91
C ALA A 211 1.87 -30.97 -20.76
N GLU A 212 1.87 -31.30 -22.05
CA GLU A 212 2.97 -31.01 -22.98
C GLU A 212 2.77 -29.70 -23.74
N ARG A 213 1.56 -29.11 -23.71
CA ARG A 213 1.26 -27.82 -24.34
C ARG A 213 1.77 -26.66 -23.48
N ASP A 214 2.90 -26.08 -23.88
CA ASP A 214 3.59 -24.97 -23.21
C ASP A 214 2.85 -23.61 -23.22
N ASN A 215 1.72 -23.51 -23.92
CA ASN A 215 1.06 -22.26 -24.30
C ASN A 215 0.20 -21.60 -23.20
N THR A 216 0.13 -22.17 -21.99
CA THR A 216 -0.82 -21.71 -20.94
C THR A 216 -0.19 -21.17 -19.67
N THR A 217 1.12 -20.85 -19.70
CA THR A 217 1.86 -20.45 -18.51
C THR A 217 1.80 -18.95 -18.22
N CYS A 218 1.55 -18.10 -19.23
CA CYS A 218 1.20 -16.69 -19.06
C CYS A 218 0.21 -16.32 -20.16
N LEU A 219 -0.80 -15.52 -19.81
CA LEU A 219 -1.73 -14.98 -20.81
C LEU A 219 -1.08 -13.85 -21.63
N PRO A 220 -1.52 -13.64 -22.88
CA PRO A 220 -0.95 -12.62 -23.77
C PRO A 220 -1.20 -11.20 -23.24
N ASN A 221 -0.46 -10.24 -23.78
CA ASN A 221 -0.82 -8.83 -23.65
C ASN A 221 -1.91 -8.50 -24.66
N ILE A 222 -2.89 -7.70 -24.26
CA ILE A 222 -4.04 -7.31 -25.09
C ILE A 222 -4.29 -5.80 -24.98
N GLY A 223 -5.08 -5.25 -25.91
CA GLY A 223 -5.40 -3.82 -26.01
C GLY A 223 -6.79 -3.42 -25.51
N LEU A 224 -7.49 -4.27 -24.77
CA LEU A 224 -8.86 -3.98 -24.29
C LEU A 224 -8.84 -3.06 -23.06
N SER A 225 -9.84 -2.19 -22.93
CA SER A 225 -10.07 -1.43 -21.70
C SER A 225 -10.68 -2.31 -20.61
N ILE A 226 -10.57 -1.89 -19.34
CA ILE A 226 -11.22 -2.59 -18.22
C ILE A 226 -12.75 -2.52 -18.39
N ALA A 227 -13.28 -1.38 -18.84
CA ALA A 227 -14.70 -1.20 -19.11
C ALA A 227 -15.24 -2.21 -20.14
N ASP A 228 -14.59 -2.33 -21.30
CA ASP A 228 -15.01 -3.26 -22.37
C ASP A 228 -14.93 -4.73 -21.91
N LEU A 229 -13.96 -5.02 -21.04
CA LEU A 229 -13.72 -6.37 -20.56
C LEU A 229 -14.74 -6.81 -19.51
N GLY A 230 -15.28 -5.89 -18.71
CA GLY A 230 -16.18 -6.19 -17.60
C GLY A 230 -17.42 -6.98 -18.02
N ASP A 231 -18.20 -6.45 -18.95
CA ASP A 231 -19.41 -7.10 -19.47
C ASP A 231 -19.11 -8.44 -20.15
N THR A 232 -17.94 -8.51 -20.79
CA THR A 232 -17.51 -9.71 -21.50
C THR A 232 -17.18 -10.85 -20.54
N ILE A 233 -16.36 -10.59 -19.51
CA ILE A 233 -16.01 -11.60 -18.50
C ILE A 233 -17.24 -11.99 -17.68
N GLN A 234 -18.14 -11.05 -17.38
CA GLN A 234 -19.40 -11.35 -16.70
C GLN A 234 -20.20 -12.41 -17.46
N ARG A 235 -20.43 -12.19 -18.75
CA ARG A 235 -21.17 -13.11 -19.63
C ARG A 235 -20.49 -14.47 -19.75
N MET A 236 -19.16 -14.50 -19.84
CA MET A 236 -18.39 -15.74 -19.89
C MET A 236 -18.50 -16.52 -18.57
N LEU A 237 -18.51 -15.86 -17.42
CA LEU A 237 -18.73 -16.55 -16.14
C LEU A 237 -20.14 -17.12 -16.06
N GLU A 238 -21.17 -16.40 -16.51
CA GLU A 238 -22.54 -16.91 -16.59
C GLU A 238 -22.62 -18.16 -17.48
N SER A 239 -21.96 -18.15 -18.64
CA SER A 239 -21.90 -19.30 -19.55
C SER A 239 -21.08 -20.48 -18.99
N HIS A 240 -20.18 -20.24 -18.03
CA HIS A 240 -19.31 -21.26 -17.42
C HIS A 240 -19.69 -21.61 -15.96
N ASN A 241 -20.97 -21.47 -15.59
CA ASN A 241 -21.47 -21.81 -14.25
C ASN A 241 -20.72 -21.08 -13.11
N GLY A 242 -20.27 -19.86 -13.38
CA GLY A 242 -19.58 -19.00 -12.43
C GLY A 242 -18.10 -19.30 -12.21
N VAL A 243 -17.50 -20.21 -13.00
CA VAL A 243 -16.06 -20.50 -12.92
C VAL A 243 -15.43 -20.67 -14.29
N LEU A 244 -14.37 -19.91 -14.58
CA LEU A 244 -13.65 -19.95 -15.84
C LEU A 244 -12.15 -20.27 -15.64
N PRO A 245 -11.63 -21.38 -16.18
CA PRO A 245 -10.21 -21.72 -16.04
C PRO A 245 -9.32 -20.74 -16.79
N LEU A 246 -8.31 -20.18 -16.11
CA LEU A 246 -7.49 -19.11 -16.68
C LEU A 246 -6.68 -19.58 -17.90
N ALA A 247 -6.22 -20.83 -17.88
CA ALA A 247 -5.49 -21.45 -18.99
C ALA A 247 -6.32 -21.55 -20.29
N SER A 248 -7.63 -21.41 -20.21
CA SER A 248 -8.57 -21.46 -21.33
C SER A 248 -9.21 -20.10 -21.61
N LEU A 249 -8.81 -19.03 -20.94
CA LEU A 249 -9.44 -17.73 -21.07
C LEU A 249 -9.43 -17.24 -22.53
N VAL A 250 -8.28 -17.34 -23.22
CA VAL A 250 -8.15 -16.92 -24.62
C VAL A 250 -9.06 -17.77 -25.52
N ASP A 251 -9.05 -19.09 -25.37
CA ASP A 251 -9.92 -19.99 -26.15
C ASP A 251 -11.40 -19.64 -25.97
N CYS A 252 -11.82 -19.41 -24.71
CA CYS A 252 -13.20 -19.10 -24.38
C CYS A 252 -13.59 -17.71 -24.91
N TYR A 253 -12.69 -16.74 -24.83
CA TYR A 253 -12.91 -15.40 -25.35
C TYR A 253 -13.09 -15.45 -26.87
N ILE A 254 -12.22 -16.17 -27.58
CA ILE A 254 -12.30 -16.34 -29.03
C ILE A 254 -13.63 -16.99 -29.43
N ALA A 255 -14.06 -18.01 -28.70
CA ALA A 255 -15.29 -18.73 -28.99
C ALA A 255 -16.56 -17.88 -28.77
N GLU A 256 -16.60 -17.04 -27.73
CA GLU A 256 -17.81 -16.30 -27.35
C GLU A 256 -17.86 -14.87 -27.89
N CYS A 257 -16.71 -14.24 -28.13
CA CYS A 257 -16.61 -12.80 -28.43
C CYS A 257 -15.85 -12.51 -29.74
N GLY A 258 -15.13 -13.49 -30.28
CA GLY A 258 -14.32 -13.33 -31.48
C GLY A 258 -12.83 -13.12 -31.19
N PRO A 259 -12.00 -12.96 -32.22
CA PRO A 259 -10.55 -12.94 -32.08
C PRO A 259 -10.08 -11.84 -31.14
N VAL A 260 -9.17 -12.19 -30.23
CA VAL A 260 -8.45 -11.22 -29.40
C VAL A 260 -7.09 -10.94 -30.02
N GLU A 261 -6.77 -9.66 -30.22
CA GLU A 261 -5.47 -9.25 -30.77
C GLU A 261 -4.41 -9.30 -29.66
N GLU A 262 -3.40 -10.14 -29.85
CA GLU A 262 -2.21 -10.16 -29.01
C GLU A 262 -1.27 -9.01 -29.40
N ILE A 263 -0.93 -8.16 -28.44
CA ILE A 263 -0.02 -7.04 -28.62
C ILE A 263 1.40 -7.50 -28.24
N VAL A 264 2.26 -7.65 -29.24
CA VAL A 264 3.65 -8.13 -29.06
C VAL A 264 4.52 -7.08 -28.35
N ASP A 265 4.40 -5.82 -28.78
CA ASP A 265 5.16 -4.69 -28.23
C ASP A 265 4.20 -3.76 -27.47
N GLY A 266 4.21 -3.85 -26.14
CA GLY A 266 3.33 -3.09 -25.25
C GLY A 266 2.10 -3.88 -24.80
N GLY A 267 1.02 -3.17 -24.53
CA GLY A 267 -0.24 -3.71 -24.01
C GLY A 267 -0.14 -4.21 -22.57
N VAL A 268 -1.28 -4.68 -22.05
CA VAL A 268 -1.40 -5.13 -20.66
C VAL A 268 -1.74 -6.63 -20.61
N PRO A 269 -1.15 -7.41 -19.69
CA PRO A 269 -1.42 -8.82 -19.59
C PRO A 269 -2.90 -9.06 -19.34
N PHE A 270 -3.50 -9.94 -20.11
CA PHE A 270 -4.93 -10.22 -20.03
C PHE A 270 -5.33 -10.66 -18.60
N GLU A 271 -4.48 -11.46 -17.94
CA GLU A 271 -4.67 -11.83 -16.53
C GLU A 271 -4.76 -10.62 -15.58
N HIS A 272 -3.93 -9.60 -15.82
CA HIS A 272 -3.92 -8.39 -14.99
C HIS A 272 -5.22 -7.61 -15.17
N LEU A 273 -5.64 -7.36 -16.41
CA LEU A 273 -6.89 -6.63 -16.69
C LEU A 273 -8.10 -7.33 -16.08
N VAL A 274 -8.19 -8.67 -16.19
CA VAL A 274 -9.26 -9.44 -15.54
C VAL A 274 -9.22 -9.25 -14.02
N SER A 275 -8.03 -9.23 -13.41
CA SER A 275 -7.91 -9.04 -11.97
C SER A 275 -8.28 -7.63 -11.48
N CYS A 276 -8.37 -6.65 -12.39
CA CYS A 276 -8.83 -5.30 -12.07
C CYS A 276 -10.37 -5.21 -11.99
N LEU A 277 -11.10 -6.21 -12.50
CA LEU A 277 -12.56 -6.20 -12.48
C LEU A 277 -13.10 -6.44 -11.05
N PRO A 278 -13.94 -5.53 -10.51
CA PRO A 278 -14.41 -5.63 -9.13
C PRO A 278 -15.36 -6.83 -8.89
N MET A 279 -15.97 -7.35 -9.94
CA MET A 279 -16.96 -8.42 -9.87
C MET A 279 -16.34 -9.83 -9.83
N VAL A 280 -15.02 -9.97 -10.03
CA VAL A 280 -14.35 -11.28 -10.12
C VAL A 280 -13.19 -11.42 -9.13
N SER A 281 -12.81 -12.65 -8.82
CA SER A 281 -11.52 -12.98 -8.20
C SER A 281 -10.78 -14.01 -9.04
N ILE A 282 -9.44 -13.95 -9.01
CA ILE A 282 -8.57 -14.99 -9.57
C ILE A 282 -8.00 -15.80 -8.42
N ASP A 283 -8.46 -17.04 -8.31
CA ASP A 283 -8.05 -17.96 -7.25
C ASP A 283 -7.09 -19.02 -7.82
N THR A 284 -6.27 -19.59 -6.94
CA THR A 284 -5.37 -20.70 -7.29
C THR A 284 -5.86 -21.99 -6.63
N SER A 285 -6.09 -23.02 -7.42
CA SER A 285 -6.48 -24.35 -6.95
C SER A 285 -5.38 -25.03 -6.11
N ALA A 286 -5.71 -26.08 -5.35
CA ALA A 286 -4.71 -26.89 -4.65
C ALA A 286 -3.65 -27.49 -5.59
N GLU A 287 -3.99 -27.74 -6.87
CA GLU A 287 -3.07 -28.24 -7.89
C GLU A 287 -2.18 -27.14 -8.50
N GLY A 288 -2.38 -25.88 -8.11
CA GLY A 288 -1.51 -24.75 -8.49
C GLY A 288 -1.88 -24.06 -9.80
N PHE A 289 -3.05 -24.37 -10.38
CA PHE A 289 -3.57 -23.66 -11.55
C PHE A 289 -4.62 -22.61 -11.16
N LYS A 290 -4.72 -21.56 -11.96
CA LYS A 290 -5.59 -20.41 -11.71
C LYS A 290 -6.93 -20.50 -12.42
N TYR A 291 -7.95 -19.91 -11.80
CA TYR A 291 -9.29 -19.79 -12.38
C TYR A 291 -9.95 -18.50 -11.91
N ILE A 292 -10.84 -17.99 -12.74
CA ILE A 292 -11.67 -16.80 -12.48
C ILE A 292 -12.99 -17.29 -11.89
N GLN A 293 -13.48 -16.62 -10.87
CA GLN A 293 -14.81 -16.82 -10.30
C GLN A 293 -15.42 -15.48 -9.87
N TRP A 294 -16.68 -15.47 -9.46
CA TRP A 294 -17.30 -14.29 -8.85
C TRP A 294 -16.57 -13.87 -7.59
N ALA A 295 -16.31 -12.57 -7.46
CA ALA A 295 -15.76 -11.99 -6.24
C ALA A 295 -16.74 -12.25 -5.08
N ARG A 296 -16.21 -12.74 -3.96
CA ARG A 296 -16.97 -12.76 -2.70
C ARG A 296 -16.96 -11.33 -2.17
N ASN A 297 -18.12 -10.71 -1.97
CA ASN A 297 -18.23 -9.39 -1.35
C ASN A 297 -17.52 -9.39 0.02
N LYS A 298 -16.24 -9.01 0.06
CA LYS A 298 -15.48 -8.75 1.27
C LYS A 298 -15.16 -7.26 1.29
N PRO A 299 -15.61 -6.51 2.30
CA PRO A 299 -15.23 -5.12 2.42
C PRO A 299 -13.71 -4.99 2.61
N PHE A 300 -13.09 -4.01 1.95
CA PHE A 300 -11.63 -3.78 1.93
C PHE A 300 -10.97 -3.70 3.33
N GLN A 301 -11.71 -3.24 4.35
CA GLN A 301 -11.24 -3.23 5.73
C GLN A 301 -10.98 -4.64 6.28
N GLU A 302 -11.77 -5.63 5.88
CA GLU A 302 -11.58 -7.03 6.30
C GLU A 302 -10.34 -7.66 5.65
N GLU A 303 -9.99 -7.31 4.40
CA GLU A 303 -8.76 -7.82 3.76
C GLU A 303 -7.49 -7.28 4.44
N MET A 304 -7.49 -6.00 4.82
CA MET A 304 -6.37 -5.37 5.51
C MET A 304 -6.23 -5.88 6.95
N GLU A 305 -7.37 -6.12 7.63
CA GLU A 305 -7.40 -6.80 8.92
C GLU A 305 -6.96 -8.26 8.82
N ASP A 306 -7.37 -8.99 7.78
CA ASP A 306 -6.94 -10.38 7.55
C ASP A 306 -5.42 -10.44 7.37
N LEU A 307 -4.82 -9.57 6.54
CA LEU A 307 -3.35 -9.47 6.43
C LEU A 307 -2.67 -9.12 7.75
N ALA A 308 -3.24 -8.20 8.53
CA ALA A 308 -2.73 -7.85 9.86
C ALA A 308 -2.90 -9.01 10.88
N ARG A 309 -3.89 -9.88 10.70
CA ARG A 309 -4.05 -11.12 11.46
C ARG A 309 -3.03 -12.17 11.03
N PHE A 310 -2.61 -12.24 9.76
CA PHE A 310 -1.67 -13.26 9.30
C PHE A 310 -0.20 -12.93 9.55
N VAL A 311 0.14 -11.65 9.72
CA VAL A 311 1.54 -11.21 9.91
C VAL A 311 1.85 -11.00 11.39
N SER A 312 3.01 -11.49 11.83
CA SER A 312 3.51 -11.21 13.19
C SER A 312 3.70 -9.71 13.45
N PRO A 313 3.15 -9.13 14.52
CA PRO A 313 3.22 -7.68 14.80
C PRO A 313 4.64 -7.05 14.71
N PRO A 314 5.72 -7.70 15.19
CA PRO A 314 7.08 -7.17 15.06
C PRO A 314 7.58 -7.03 13.62
N LEU A 315 6.95 -7.73 12.66
CA LEU A 315 7.36 -7.75 11.24
C LEU A 315 6.60 -6.72 10.39
N ILE A 316 5.52 -6.12 10.89
CA ILE A 316 4.68 -5.17 10.12
C ILE A 316 5.51 -4.02 9.56
N GLY A 317 6.36 -3.40 10.37
CA GLY A 317 7.22 -2.29 9.92
C GLY A 317 8.22 -2.72 8.84
N GLN A 318 8.76 -3.93 8.94
CA GLN A 318 9.69 -4.48 7.95
C GLN A 318 8.99 -4.79 6.62
N LEU A 319 7.78 -5.36 6.67
CA LEU A 319 6.96 -5.59 5.48
C LEU A 319 6.50 -4.28 4.83
N ALA A 320 6.19 -3.25 5.61
CA ALA A 320 5.85 -1.92 5.07
C ALA A 320 7.04 -1.30 4.32
N LEU A 321 8.26 -1.42 4.88
CA LEU A 321 9.48 -1.00 4.20
C LEU A 321 9.73 -1.81 2.93
N PHE A 322 9.57 -3.14 2.99
CA PHE A 322 9.71 -4.02 1.84
C PHE A 322 8.67 -3.70 0.75
N SER A 323 7.45 -3.35 1.13
CA SER A 323 6.39 -2.92 0.20
C SER A 323 6.81 -1.67 -0.59
N ARG A 324 7.41 -0.68 0.09
CA ARG A 324 7.97 0.50 -0.58
C ARG A 324 9.12 0.12 -1.51
N GLU A 325 10.02 -0.76 -1.07
CA GLU A 325 11.13 -1.26 -1.88
C GLU A 325 10.65 -2.02 -3.13
N LEU A 326 9.57 -2.79 -3.04
CA LEU A 326 8.95 -3.46 -4.20
C LEU A 326 8.49 -2.44 -5.24
N VAL A 327 7.79 -1.38 -4.81
CA VAL A 327 7.36 -0.28 -5.71
C VAL A 327 8.57 0.43 -6.32
N ASP A 328 9.58 0.74 -5.51
CA ASP A 328 10.80 1.40 -5.96
C ASP A 328 11.62 0.56 -6.93
N LEU A 329 11.65 -0.76 -6.76
CA LEU A 329 12.32 -1.69 -7.67
C LEU A 329 11.52 -1.83 -8.98
N LEU A 330 10.23 -2.14 -8.90
CA LEU A 330 9.44 -2.48 -10.08
C LEU A 330 9.26 -1.28 -11.02
N LYS A 331 9.20 -0.04 -10.52
CA LYS A 331 9.14 1.18 -11.36
C LYS A 331 10.40 1.42 -12.23
N THR A 332 11.48 0.68 -11.98
CA THR A 332 12.71 0.73 -12.80
C THR A 332 12.63 -0.17 -14.03
N PHE A 333 11.68 -1.11 -14.06
CA PHE A 333 11.43 -2.00 -15.19
C PHE A 333 10.31 -1.45 -16.08
N THR A 334 10.38 -1.74 -17.37
CA THR A 334 9.33 -1.40 -18.35
C THR A 334 8.00 -2.03 -17.96
N HIS A 335 6.91 -1.28 -18.07
CA HIS A 335 5.56 -1.71 -17.67
C HIS A 335 5.44 -2.22 -16.23
N THR A 336 6.42 -1.94 -15.37
CA THR A 336 6.54 -2.44 -13.99
C THR A 336 6.61 -3.96 -13.85
N ARG A 337 7.13 -4.66 -14.87
CA ARG A 337 7.14 -6.13 -14.94
C ARG A 337 8.54 -6.70 -14.72
N LEU A 338 8.63 -7.75 -13.91
CA LEU A 338 9.88 -8.46 -13.61
C LEU A 338 9.66 -9.98 -13.59
N GLN A 339 10.47 -10.70 -14.35
CA GLN A 339 10.45 -12.17 -14.34
C GLN A 339 10.71 -12.72 -12.93
N PHE A 340 9.87 -13.63 -12.45
CA PHE A 340 9.92 -14.15 -11.08
C PHE A 340 11.31 -14.71 -10.70
N PRO A 341 12.00 -15.51 -11.54
CA PRO A 341 13.35 -16.02 -11.22
C PRO A 341 14.42 -14.92 -11.12
N ARG A 342 14.18 -13.75 -11.73
CA ARG A 342 15.11 -12.61 -11.73
C ARG A 342 14.90 -11.68 -10.53
N PHE A 343 13.89 -11.93 -9.69
CA PHE A 343 13.58 -11.06 -8.55
C PHE A 343 14.76 -10.88 -7.59
N ILE A 344 15.27 -11.98 -7.02
CA ILE A 344 16.35 -11.91 -6.02
C ILE A 344 17.62 -11.26 -6.60
N PRO A 345 18.10 -11.62 -7.81
CA PRO A 345 19.21 -10.90 -8.44
C PRO A 345 18.95 -9.41 -8.67
N ALA A 346 17.76 -9.03 -9.15
CA ALA A 346 17.39 -7.65 -9.41
C ALA A 346 17.33 -6.82 -8.12
N TYR A 347 16.72 -7.37 -7.07
CA TYR A 347 16.66 -6.74 -5.76
C TYR A 347 18.07 -6.51 -5.19
N HIS A 348 18.96 -7.50 -5.30
CA HIS A 348 20.36 -7.36 -4.87
C HIS A 348 21.09 -6.29 -5.66
N HIS A 349 20.90 -6.22 -6.97
CA HIS A 349 21.51 -5.21 -7.82
C HIS A 349 21.04 -3.79 -7.45
N HIS A 350 19.73 -3.62 -7.21
CA HIS A 350 19.13 -2.31 -6.93
C HIS A 350 19.43 -1.79 -5.52
N PHE A 351 19.37 -2.66 -4.49
CA PHE A 351 19.52 -2.25 -3.09
C PHE A 351 20.88 -2.59 -2.46
N GLY A 352 21.77 -3.28 -3.19
CA GLY A 352 23.07 -3.71 -2.66
C GLY A 352 23.00 -4.76 -1.55
N ARG A 353 21.84 -5.42 -1.36
CA ARG A 353 21.62 -6.44 -0.32
C ARG A 353 20.75 -7.59 -0.82
N GLN A 354 21.00 -8.81 -0.34
CA GLN A 354 20.16 -9.94 -0.70
C GLN A 354 18.78 -9.82 -0.04
N CYS A 355 17.71 -10.06 -0.81
CA CYS A 355 16.38 -10.26 -0.25
C CYS A 355 16.34 -11.64 0.42
N ARG A 356 16.42 -11.67 1.75
CA ARG A 356 16.25 -12.90 2.54
C ARG A 356 14.78 -13.01 2.91
N VAL A 357 14.08 -13.94 2.27
CA VAL A 357 12.64 -14.18 2.47
C VAL A 357 12.30 -14.43 3.95
N ALA A 358 13.18 -15.15 4.66
CA ALA A 358 13.01 -15.44 6.08
C ALA A 358 12.95 -14.20 6.96
N ASP A 359 13.67 -13.13 6.62
CA ASP A 359 13.68 -11.88 7.42
C ASP A 359 12.25 -11.31 7.58
N TYR A 360 11.34 -11.64 6.65
CA TYR A 360 9.94 -11.22 6.66
C TYR A 360 8.98 -12.28 7.23
N GLY A 361 9.49 -13.39 7.77
CA GLY A 361 8.69 -14.47 8.36
C GLY A 361 8.23 -15.56 7.38
N PHE A 362 8.70 -15.53 6.14
CA PHE A 362 8.30 -16.46 5.08
C PHE A 362 9.44 -17.41 4.68
N THR A 363 9.11 -18.58 4.16
CA THR A 363 10.12 -19.54 3.68
C THR A 363 10.27 -19.57 2.17
N LYS A 364 9.26 -19.11 1.43
CA LYS A 364 9.25 -19.05 -0.03
C LYS A 364 8.92 -17.65 -0.51
N LEU A 365 9.59 -17.23 -1.58
CA LEU A 365 9.37 -15.91 -2.18
C LEU A 365 7.92 -15.72 -2.64
N ALA A 366 7.30 -16.76 -3.21
CA ALA A 366 5.90 -16.69 -3.64
C ALA A 366 4.97 -16.34 -2.48
N GLU A 367 5.10 -17.03 -1.33
CA GLU A 367 4.28 -16.78 -0.14
C GLU A 367 4.48 -15.35 0.40
N LEU A 368 5.70 -14.81 0.34
CA LEU A 368 5.97 -13.42 0.73
C LEU A 368 5.28 -12.41 -0.21
N LEU A 369 5.28 -12.65 -1.51
CA LEU A 369 4.62 -11.77 -2.48
C LEU A 369 3.10 -11.90 -2.41
N ASP A 370 2.58 -13.11 -2.19
CA ASP A 370 1.15 -13.39 -1.99
C ASP A 370 0.60 -12.73 -0.72
N ALA A 371 1.46 -12.47 0.28
CA ALA A 371 1.11 -11.68 1.46
C ALA A 371 1.04 -10.16 1.21
N LEU A 372 1.35 -9.69 -0.01
CA LEU A 372 1.33 -8.28 -0.39
C LEU A 372 0.49 -8.01 -1.65
N PRO A 373 -0.77 -8.49 -1.71
CA PRO A 373 -1.61 -8.39 -2.91
C PRO A 373 -1.98 -6.94 -3.26
N HIS A 374 -1.87 -6.03 -2.30
CA HIS A 374 -2.10 -4.59 -2.48
C HIS A 374 -0.91 -3.84 -3.10
N VAL A 375 0.25 -4.50 -3.24
CA VAL A 375 1.50 -3.93 -3.76
C VAL A 375 1.87 -4.58 -5.07
N VAL A 376 1.88 -5.91 -5.10
CA VAL A 376 2.35 -6.71 -6.22
C VAL A 376 1.36 -7.81 -6.58
N GLN A 377 1.43 -8.24 -7.82
CA GLN A 377 0.70 -9.37 -8.35
C GLN A 377 1.68 -10.30 -9.06
N VAL A 378 1.51 -11.61 -8.88
CA VAL A 378 2.25 -12.63 -9.61
C VAL A 378 1.36 -13.19 -10.71
N LEU A 379 1.67 -12.85 -11.96
CA LEU A 379 0.99 -13.31 -13.16
C LEU A 379 1.55 -14.65 -13.63
N GLY A 380 0.69 -15.44 -14.27
CA GLY A 380 1.03 -16.72 -14.85
C GLY A 380 1.27 -17.83 -13.82
N GLU A 381 1.76 -18.95 -14.33
CA GLU A 381 1.98 -20.20 -13.62
C GLU A 381 3.37 -20.79 -13.94
N GLY A 382 3.86 -21.65 -13.05
CA GLY A 382 5.12 -22.38 -13.27
C GLY A 382 6.36 -21.48 -13.33
N SER A 383 7.23 -21.74 -14.30
CA SER A 383 8.54 -21.09 -14.44
C SER A 383 8.52 -19.74 -15.17
N LYS A 384 7.44 -19.41 -15.90
CA LYS A 384 7.31 -18.16 -16.68
C LYS A 384 6.62 -17.02 -15.92
N ARG A 385 6.37 -17.20 -14.62
CA ARG A 385 5.69 -16.22 -13.78
C ARG A 385 6.33 -14.84 -13.86
N ILE A 386 5.50 -13.81 -13.86
CA ILE A 386 5.90 -12.41 -13.93
C ILE A 386 5.37 -11.70 -12.68
N ILE A 387 6.21 -10.91 -12.03
CA ILE A 387 5.85 -10.03 -10.95
C ILE A 387 5.53 -8.66 -11.55
N THR A 388 4.36 -8.10 -11.24
CA THR A 388 3.97 -6.73 -11.62
C THR A 388 3.44 -5.98 -10.40
N LEU A 389 3.30 -4.65 -10.50
CA LEU A 389 2.59 -3.90 -9.48
C LEU A 389 1.09 -4.22 -9.54
N ALA A 390 0.50 -4.42 -8.36
CA ALA A 390 -0.94 -4.58 -8.24
C ALA A 390 -1.65 -3.32 -8.73
N HIS A 391 -2.85 -3.48 -9.31
CA HIS A 391 -3.62 -2.38 -9.90
C HIS A 391 -3.77 -1.18 -8.96
N LYS A 392 -4.13 -1.44 -7.70
CA LYS A 392 -4.23 -0.41 -6.64
C LYS A 392 -2.93 0.37 -6.42
N ALA A 393 -1.77 -0.29 -6.51
CA ALA A 393 -0.48 0.37 -6.41
C ALA A 393 -0.19 1.23 -7.65
N GLN A 394 -0.60 0.77 -8.84
CA GLN A 394 -0.46 1.52 -10.09
C GLN A 394 -1.35 2.76 -10.10
N VAL A 395 -2.62 2.67 -9.69
CA VAL A 395 -3.54 3.81 -9.54
C VAL A 395 -2.98 4.83 -8.55
N LYS A 396 -2.51 4.41 -7.37
CA LYS A 396 -1.87 5.32 -6.38
C LYS A 396 -0.64 6.04 -6.94
N ARG A 397 0.17 5.33 -7.72
CA ARG A 397 1.33 5.90 -8.41
C ARG A 397 0.87 6.93 -9.43
N PHE A 398 -0.10 6.57 -10.27
CA PHE A 398 -0.70 7.48 -11.25
C PHE A 398 -1.28 8.74 -10.59
N SER A 399 -2.10 8.61 -9.55
CA SER A 399 -2.65 9.78 -8.83
C SER A 399 -1.55 10.70 -8.28
N SER A 400 -0.44 10.13 -7.80
CA SER A 400 0.70 10.92 -7.30
C SER A 400 1.41 11.68 -8.44
N ASP A 401 1.62 11.03 -9.58
CA ASP A 401 2.23 11.65 -10.76
C ASP A 401 1.30 12.70 -11.39
N LEU A 402 -0.01 12.41 -11.49
CA LEU A 402 -1.04 13.32 -11.95
C LEU A 402 -1.10 14.59 -11.08
N LEU A 403 -1.10 14.44 -9.75
CA LEU A 403 -1.06 15.59 -8.84
C LEU A 403 0.22 16.41 -9.00
N ARG A 404 1.35 15.76 -9.28
CA ARG A 404 2.62 16.45 -9.54
C ARG A 404 2.54 17.27 -10.83
N VAL A 405 1.97 16.70 -11.90
CA VAL A 405 1.73 17.40 -13.17
C VAL A 405 0.79 18.59 -12.97
N LEU A 406 -0.36 18.38 -12.33
CA LEU A 406 -1.36 19.43 -12.08
C LEU A 406 -0.81 20.57 -11.23
N LYS A 407 -0.01 20.27 -10.20
CA LYS A 407 0.65 21.32 -9.38
C LYS A 407 1.63 22.18 -10.19
N GLY A 408 2.12 21.67 -11.32
CA GLY A 408 2.96 22.42 -12.26
C GLY A 408 2.17 23.27 -13.27
N GLN A 409 0.84 23.13 -13.33
CA GLN A 409 0.00 23.87 -14.28
C GLN A 409 -0.57 25.16 -13.68
N PRO A 410 -0.78 26.20 -14.51
CA PRO A 410 -1.58 27.37 -14.13
C PRO A 410 -2.96 26.95 -13.63
N ALA A 411 -3.41 27.57 -12.53
CA ALA A 411 -4.68 27.25 -11.86
C ALA A 411 -4.87 25.79 -11.41
N LYS A 412 -3.85 24.92 -11.54
CA LYS A 412 -3.90 23.48 -11.25
C LYS A 412 -4.90 22.71 -12.12
N ILE A 413 -5.02 23.10 -13.39
CA ILE A 413 -5.94 22.52 -14.39
C ILE A 413 -5.16 22.13 -15.66
N ILE A 414 -5.59 21.09 -16.36
CA ILE A 414 -5.04 20.68 -17.66
C ILE A 414 -6.12 20.02 -18.53
N HIS A 415 -6.05 20.23 -19.86
CA HIS A 415 -6.81 19.42 -20.81
C HIS A 415 -6.10 18.08 -21.07
N LEU A 416 -6.85 17.00 -21.23
CA LEU A 416 -6.30 15.65 -21.37
C LEU A 416 -5.35 15.53 -22.58
N ASN A 417 -5.64 16.21 -23.69
CA ASN A 417 -4.79 16.24 -24.88
C ASN A 417 -3.39 16.86 -24.64
N GLN A 418 -3.22 17.68 -23.60
CA GLN A 418 -1.95 18.29 -23.21
C GLN A 418 -1.21 17.48 -22.14
N PHE A 419 -1.86 16.46 -21.57
CA PHE A 419 -1.35 15.73 -20.43
C PHE A 419 -0.03 15.03 -20.72
N SER A 420 0.12 14.38 -21.88
CA SER A 420 1.34 13.65 -22.26
C SER A 420 2.59 14.53 -22.24
N VAL A 421 2.50 15.72 -22.82
CA VAL A 421 3.59 16.71 -22.89
C VAL A 421 3.92 17.26 -21.50
N ALA A 422 2.90 17.59 -20.71
CA ALA A 422 3.07 18.08 -19.35
C ALA A 422 3.67 17.02 -18.41
N TYR A 423 3.27 15.76 -18.59
CA TYR A 423 3.82 14.61 -17.89
C TYR A 423 5.32 14.45 -18.19
N GLU A 424 5.72 14.45 -19.45
CA GLU A 424 7.14 14.31 -19.81
C GLU A 424 8.00 15.42 -19.23
N LYS A 425 7.52 16.68 -19.30
CA LYS A 425 8.21 17.82 -18.69
C LYS A 425 8.37 17.70 -17.17
N THR A 426 7.40 17.11 -16.48
CA THR A 426 7.34 17.07 -15.00
C THR A 426 8.00 15.82 -14.43
N VAL A 427 7.84 14.68 -15.09
CA VAL A 427 8.28 13.35 -14.64
C VAL A 427 9.61 12.95 -15.27
N GLY A 428 9.97 13.53 -16.43
CA GLY A 428 11.20 13.22 -17.15
C GLY A 428 11.16 11.88 -17.89
N LYS A 429 9.97 11.39 -18.22
CA LYS A 429 9.71 10.16 -18.98
C LYS A 429 8.58 10.38 -19.96
N SER A 430 8.64 9.74 -21.14
CA SER A 430 7.53 9.71 -22.07
C SER A 430 6.27 9.14 -21.40
N TRP A 431 5.11 9.70 -21.73
CA TRP A 431 3.84 9.17 -21.26
C TRP A 431 3.51 7.86 -21.99
N ASP A 432 3.26 6.82 -21.21
CA ASP A 432 2.71 5.54 -21.67
C ASP A 432 1.70 5.08 -20.61
N VAL A 433 0.44 4.90 -21.01
CA VAL A 433 -0.62 4.47 -20.09
C VAL A 433 -0.39 3.03 -19.61
N THR A 434 0.22 2.18 -20.43
CA THR A 434 0.48 0.78 -20.11
C THR A 434 1.55 0.62 -19.02
N ASP A 435 2.36 1.65 -18.77
CA ASP A 435 3.24 1.71 -17.62
C ASP A 435 2.47 1.68 -16.29
N TYR A 436 1.19 2.09 -16.30
CA TYR A 436 0.27 2.08 -15.16
C TYR A 436 -0.75 0.93 -15.22
N GLY A 437 -0.50 -0.10 -16.04
CA GLY A 437 -1.22 -1.36 -15.95
C GLY A 437 -2.59 -1.36 -16.61
N VAL A 438 -2.92 -0.34 -17.41
CA VAL A 438 -4.16 -0.29 -18.21
C VAL A 438 -3.87 0.16 -19.63
N ASN A 439 -4.84 -0.03 -20.54
CA ASN A 439 -4.69 0.34 -21.95
C ASN A 439 -5.27 1.71 -22.29
N ASN A 440 -6.14 2.29 -21.44
CA ASN A 440 -6.74 3.61 -21.66
C ASN A 440 -6.63 4.48 -20.40
N MET A 441 -6.44 5.79 -20.60
CA MET A 441 -6.45 6.79 -19.55
C MET A 441 -7.78 6.82 -18.78
N ASP A 442 -8.91 6.57 -19.45
CA ASP A 442 -10.22 6.61 -18.78
C ASP A 442 -10.33 5.60 -17.64
N ASP A 443 -9.73 4.41 -17.81
CA ASP A 443 -9.67 3.39 -16.76
C ASP A 443 -8.91 3.91 -15.53
N LEU A 444 -7.83 4.69 -15.73
CA LEU A 444 -7.10 5.30 -14.62
C LEU A 444 -7.92 6.42 -13.96
N LEU A 445 -8.50 7.31 -14.76
CA LEU A 445 -9.25 8.47 -14.27
C LEU A 445 -10.50 8.07 -13.50
N ALA A 446 -11.19 7.01 -13.91
CA ALA A 446 -12.36 6.46 -13.22
C ALA A 446 -12.05 5.97 -11.80
N GLU A 447 -10.80 5.64 -11.48
CA GLU A 447 -10.38 5.16 -10.17
C GLU A 447 -9.63 6.20 -9.31
N VAL A 448 -9.38 7.39 -9.84
CA VAL A 448 -8.81 8.48 -9.04
C VAL A 448 -9.87 9.04 -8.09
N ASN A 449 -9.49 9.28 -6.84
CA ASN A 449 -10.39 9.87 -5.85
C ASN A 449 -10.80 11.30 -6.26
N GLU A 450 -12.10 11.50 -6.48
CA GLU A 450 -12.74 12.77 -6.84
C GLU A 450 -12.43 13.91 -5.85
N SER A 451 -12.21 13.59 -4.57
CA SER A 451 -11.85 14.58 -3.55
C SER A 451 -10.42 15.13 -3.74
N THR A 452 -9.61 14.48 -4.58
CA THR A 452 -8.22 14.87 -4.85
C THR A 452 -8.00 15.38 -6.27
N VAL A 453 -8.77 14.87 -7.23
CA VAL A 453 -8.73 15.25 -8.63
C VAL A 453 -10.16 15.27 -9.17
N LEU A 454 -10.56 16.39 -9.75
CA LEU A 454 -11.83 16.55 -10.44
C LEU A 454 -11.61 16.32 -11.94
N VAL A 455 -12.38 15.41 -12.53
CA VAL A 455 -12.41 15.16 -13.98
C VAL A 455 -13.74 15.68 -14.52
N ILE A 456 -13.68 16.65 -15.43
CA ILE A 456 -14.83 17.24 -16.11
C ILE A 456 -14.79 16.76 -17.54
N ARG A 457 -15.87 16.11 -18.00
CA ARG A 457 -16.06 15.70 -19.39
C ARG A 457 -17.15 16.58 -20.00
N SER A 458 -17.00 16.98 -21.26
CA SER A 458 -18.03 17.75 -21.95
C SER A 458 -19.16 16.84 -22.47
N ASP A 459 -20.40 17.32 -22.44
CA ASP A 459 -21.56 16.56 -22.95
C ASP A 459 -21.66 16.55 -24.49
N GLU A 460 -20.91 17.43 -25.17
CA GLU A 460 -20.97 17.62 -26.62
C GLU A 460 -19.79 16.97 -27.37
N ASP A 461 -18.65 16.79 -26.70
CA ASP A 461 -17.40 16.21 -27.24
C ASP A 461 -16.72 15.33 -26.17
N ASP A 462 -16.74 14.01 -26.37
CA ASP A 462 -16.12 13.02 -25.47
C ASP A 462 -14.60 13.23 -25.33
N ASP A 463 -13.95 13.89 -26.31
CA ASP A 463 -12.52 14.18 -26.28
C ASP A 463 -12.16 15.45 -25.48
N ASP A 464 -13.14 16.27 -25.11
CA ASP A 464 -12.92 17.46 -24.27
C ASP A 464 -12.99 17.10 -22.77
N VAL A 465 -11.92 16.48 -22.31
CA VAL A 465 -11.72 16.12 -20.90
C VAL A 465 -10.77 17.11 -20.22
N THR A 466 -11.25 17.75 -19.16
CA THR A 466 -10.46 18.65 -18.31
C THR A 466 -10.22 18.03 -16.94
N ILE A 467 -8.97 18.02 -16.49
CA ILE A 467 -8.55 17.45 -15.21
C ILE A 467 -8.03 18.58 -14.31
N SER A 468 -8.49 18.65 -13.05
CA SER A 468 -8.09 19.71 -12.12
C SER A 468 -7.96 19.24 -10.68
N ILE A 469 -7.22 19.99 -9.86
CA ILE A 469 -7.26 19.81 -8.40
C ILE A 469 -8.46 20.59 -7.86
N PRO A 470 -9.40 19.97 -7.12
CA PRO A 470 -10.53 20.66 -6.52
C PRO A 470 -10.05 21.87 -5.70
N LYS A 471 -10.65 23.04 -5.93
CA LYS A 471 -10.48 24.17 -5.02
C LYS A 471 -11.32 23.88 -3.78
N ARG A 472 -10.68 23.59 -2.65
CA ARG A 472 -11.39 23.42 -1.37
C ARG A 472 -11.99 24.77 -0.97
N GLU A 473 -13.31 24.88 -1.02
CA GLU A 473 -14.03 26.00 -0.43
C GLU A 473 -14.20 25.77 1.08
N GLN A 474 -14.06 26.82 1.88
CA GLN A 474 -14.29 26.73 3.32
C GLN A 474 -15.78 26.52 3.61
N THR A 475 -16.09 25.61 4.52
CA THR A 475 -17.44 25.45 5.08
C THR A 475 -17.84 26.68 5.91
N ALA A 476 -19.15 26.90 6.13
CA ALA A 476 -19.64 28.03 6.94
C ALA A 476 -19.02 28.06 8.36
N ASP A 477 -18.84 26.90 8.99
CA ASP A 477 -18.19 26.78 10.29
C ASP A 477 -16.69 27.11 10.23
N GLU A 478 -16.00 26.71 9.16
CA GLU A 478 -14.59 27.07 8.94
C GLU A 478 -14.44 28.57 8.74
N ILE A 479 -15.33 29.22 7.99
CA ILE A 479 -15.36 30.68 7.81
C ILE A 479 -15.50 31.38 9.16
N GLU A 480 -16.44 30.95 10.00
CA GLU A 480 -16.64 31.56 11.32
C GLU A 480 -15.43 31.35 12.24
N ARG A 481 -14.82 30.15 12.21
CA ARG A 481 -13.55 29.91 12.91
C ARG A 481 -12.42 30.78 12.37
N THR A 482 -12.33 31.04 11.07
CA THR A 482 -11.34 31.95 10.49
C THR A 482 -11.55 33.38 10.98
N ARG A 483 -12.81 33.85 11.12
CA ARG A 483 -13.10 35.15 11.73
C ARG A 483 -12.66 35.21 13.19
N GLN A 484 -12.93 34.16 13.97
CA GLN A 484 -12.48 34.07 15.36
C GLN A 484 -10.94 34.07 15.45
N PHE A 485 -10.29 33.28 14.60
CA PHE A 485 -8.83 33.26 14.48
C PHE A 485 -8.27 34.63 14.15
N ALA A 486 -8.93 35.40 13.28
CA ALA A 486 -8.51 36.75 12.94
C ALA A 486 -8.51 37.69 14.17
N ALA A 487 -9.52 37.58 15.03
CA ALA A 487 -9.55 38.31 16.30
C ALA A 487 -8.44 37.86 17.26
N GLU A 488 -8.13 36.57 17.29
CA GLU A 488 -7.05 36.00 18.09
C GLU A 488 -5.65 36.42 17.59
N VAL A 489 -5.47 36.60 16.28
CA VAL A 489 -4.24 37.16 15.70
C VAL A 489 -4.01 38.59 16.19
N VAL A 490 -5.05 39.44 16.17
CA VAL A 490 -4.98 40.80 16.72
C VAL A 490 -4.64 40.75 18.21
N GLU A 491 -5.31 39.88 18.97
CA GLU A 491 -5.06 39.73 20.41
C GLU A 491 -3.63 39.28 20.70
N LEU A 492 -3.09 38.34 19.93
CA LEU A 492 -1.73 37.86 20.12
C LEU A 492 -0.69 38.93 19.74
N LEU A 493 -0.87 39.60 18.61
CA LEU A 493 0.08 40.57 18.09
C LEU A 493 0.09 41.88 18.89
N ARG A 494 -0.99 42.25 19.58
CA ARG A 494 -1.05 43.47 20.40
C ARG A 494 0.01 43.51 21.51
N HIS A 495 0.47 42.36 21.96
CA HIS A 495 1.51 42.22 22.99
C HIS A 495 2.93 42.33 22.42
N SER A 496 3.07 42.31 21.09
CA SER A 496 4.35 42.41 20.41
C SER A 496 4.64 43.85 19.99
N PRO A 497 5.90 44.33 20.07
CA PRO A 497 6.26 45.65 19.58
C PRO A 497 5.82 45.85 18.12
N GLN A 498 5.20 46.99 17.83
CA GLN A 498 4.67 47.35 16.51
C GLN A 498 3.60 46.39 15.95
N CYS A 499 3.01 45.53 16.79
CA CYS A 499 2.11 44.46 16.40
C CYS A 499 2.71 43.53 15.34
N ARG A 500 4.01 43.22 15.48
CA ARG A 500 4.80 42.42 14.53
C ARG A 500 5.41 41.18 15.18
N MET A 501 5.54 40.08 14.42
CA MET A 501 6.13 38.82 14.86
C MET A 501 6.73 38.03 13.68
N ASN A 502 7.82 37.29 13.89
CA ASN A 502 8.33 36.33 12.89
C ASN A 502 7.30 35.21 12.61
N PHE A 503 7.16 34.80 11.35
CA PHE A 503 6.24 33.74 10.92
C PHE A 503 6.46 32.43 11.71
N ASN A 504 7.71 32.03 11.92
CA ASN A 504 8.09 30.80 12.63
C ASN A 504 7.76 30.84 14.15
N ARG A 505 7.56 32.02 14.74
CA ARG A 505 7.23 32.19 16.17
C ARG A 505 5.75 32.18 16.45
N PHE A 506 4.90 32.30 15.42
CA PHE A 506 3.46 32.39 15.61
C PHE A 506 2.85 31.18 16.31
N ILE A 507 3.12 29.96 15.81
CA ILE A 507 2.53 28.74 16.40
C ILE A 507 2.96 28.54 17.87
N PRO A 508 4.25 28.66 18.23
CA PRO A 508 4.67 28.66 19.63
C PRO A 508 3.97 29.72 20.49
N ALA A 509 3.89 30.97 20.00
CA ALA A 509 3.27 32.08 20.73
C ALA A 509 1.76 31.87 20.92
N TYR A 510 1.06 31.43 19.88
CA TYR A 510 -0.37 31.11 19.92
C TYR A 510 -0.67 30.01 20.95
N HIS A 511 0.12 28.93 20.96
CA HIS A 511 -0.02 27.85 21.93
C HIS A 511 0.22 28.32 23.36
N HIS A 512 1.24 29.17 23.56
CA HIS A 512 1.54 29.73 24.87
C HIS A 512 0.43 30.67 25.37
N HIS A 513 -0.12 31.52 24.49
CA HIS A 513 -1.11 32.52 24.86
C HIS A 513 -2.51 31.93 25.09
N PHE A 514 -2.97 31.05 24.21
CA PHE A 514 -4.34 30.50 24.26
C PHE A 514 -4.44 29.11 24.89
N GLY A 515 -3.31 28.49 25.23
CA GLY A 515 -3.28 27.15 25.82
C GLY A 515 -3.77 26.03 24.89
N ARG A 516 -3.82 26.28 23.57
CA ARG A 516 -4.29 25.32 22.56
C ARG A 516 -3.48 25.39 21.27
N GLN A 517 -3.38 24.27 20.56
CA GLN A 517 -2.68 24.24 19.27
C GLN A 517 -3.51 24.88 18.16
N CYS A 518 -2.89 25.74 17.35
CA CYS A 518 -3.49 26.26 16.12
C CYS A 518 -3.45 25.18 15.03
N ARG A 519 -4.53 24.40 14.90
CA ARG A 519 -4.68 23.38 13.86
C ARG A 519 -5.22 24.02 12.58
N VAL A 520 -4.34 24.25 11.61
CA VAL A 520 -4.66 24.92 10.33
C VAL A 520 -5.85 24.29 9.60
N ALA A 521 -5.99 22.96 9.67
CA ALA A 521 -7.06 22.22 9.03
C ALA A 521 -8.46 22.54 9.59
N ASP A 522 -8.56 23.02 10.83
CA ASP A 522 -9.84 23.39 11.45
C ASP A 522 -10.45 24.63 10.77
N TYR A 523 -9.64 25.39 10.02
CA TYR A 523 -10.03 26.58 9.27
C TYR A 523 -10.18 26.31 7.77
N GLY A 524 -10.09 25.07 7.30
CA GLY A 524 -10.20 24.76 5.87
C GLY A 524 -8.89 24.84 5.07
N PHE A 525 -7.76 25.16 5.70
CA PHE A 525 -6.47 25.31 5.02
C PHE A 525 -5.51 24.15 5.29
N THR A 526 -4.49 23.99 4.44
CA THR A 526 -3.44 22.97 4.64
C THR A 526 -2.11 23.57 5.07
N LYS A 527 -1.87 24.84 4.73
CA LYS A 527 -0.67 25.57 5.12
C LYS A 527 -1.04 26.81 5.92
N LEU A 528 -0.25 27.12 6.94
CA LEU A 528 -0.46 28.30 7.80
C LEU A 528 -0.45 29.62 6.99
N ILE A 529 0.39 29.70 5.96
CA ILE A 529 0.44 30.89 5.09
C ILE A 529 -0.89 31.13 4.36
N GLU A 530 -1.58 30.07 3.90
CA GLU A 530 -2.89 30.16 3.24
C GLU A 530 -3.95 30.71 4.21
N LEU A 531 -3.87 30.33 5.49
CA LEU A 531 -4.77 30.84 6.54
C LEU A 531 -4.54 32.34 6.82
N PHE A 532 -3.29 32.81 6.78
CA PHE A 532 -3.01 34.24 6.93
C PHE A 532 -3.41 35.04 5.69
N GLU A 533 -3.17 34.51 4.49
CA GLU A 533 -3.62 35.10 3.23
C GLU A 533 -5.15 35.22 3.14
N ALA A 534 -5.90 34.47 3.95
CA ALA A 534 -7.36 34.56 4.07
C ALA A 534 -7.86 35.73 4.95
N ILE A 535 -6.96 36.46 5.62
CA ILE A 535 -7.29 37.64 6.45
C ILE A 535 -6.48 38.90 6.06
N PRO A 536 -6.44 39.27 4.77
CA PRO A 536 -5.56 40.34 4.27
C PRO A 536 -5.93 41.72 4.80
N ASP A 537 -7.20 41.91 5.19
CA ASP A 537 -7.70 43.17 5.77
C ASP A 537 -7.16 43.43 7.18
N LEU A 538 -6.51 42.44 7.80
CA LEU A 538 -6.01 42.51 9.17
C LEU A 538 -4.50 42.29 9.27
N LEU A 539 -3.95 41.43 8.43
CA LEU A 539 -2.57 40.97 8.55
C LEU A 539 -1.81 41.05 7.23
N GLU A 540 -0.64 41.67 7.27
CA GLU A 540 0.34 41.73 6.19
C GLU A 540 1.46 40.71 6.42
N ILE A 541 1.89 40.07 5.33
CA ILE A 541 3.02 39.14 5.30
C ILE A 541 4.04 39.69 4.32
N PHE A 542 5.27 39.91 4.79
CA PHE A 542 6.37 40.38 3.95
C PHE A 542 7.67 39.64 4.27
N ASP A 543 8.59 39.64 3.32
CA ASP A 543 9.92 39.07 3.50
C ASP A 543 10.83 40.14 4.12
N ASP A 544 11.50 39.80 5.23
CA ASP A 544 12.47 40.71 5.86
C ASP A 544 13.73 40.81 5.00
N GLU A 545 14.10 42.01 4.55
CA GLU A 545 15.24 42.23 3.66
C GLU A 545 16.59 41.87 4.32
N GLU A 546 16.65 41.87 5.67
CA GLU A 546 17.89 41.56 6.41
C GLU A 546 18.10 40.05 6.65
N ASP A 547 17.03 39.30 6.94
CA ASP A 547 17.12 37.88 7.37
C ASP A 547 16.49 36.88 6.38
N GLY A 548 15.76 37.34 5.36
CA GLY A 548 15.03 36.47 4.43
C GLY A 548 13.88 35.67 5.07
N GLU A 549 13.57 35.92 6.34
CA GLU A 549 12.46 35.31 7.06
C GLU A 549 11.15 36.08 6.84
N LYS A 550 10.04 35.35 6.72
CA LYS A 550 8.71 35.95 6.64
C LYS A 550 8.31 36.58 7.97
N GLN A 551 7.75 37.78 7.91
CA GLN A 551 7.26 38.57 9.04
C GLN A 551 5.75 38.74 8.94
N LEU A 552 5.09 38.75 10.09
CA LEU A 552 3.66 38.98 10.25
C LEU A 552 3.47 40.33 10.95
N GLN A 553 2.67 41.21 10.38
CA GLN A 553 2.37 42.50 11.01
C GLN A 553 0.90 42.87 10.79
N LEU A 554 0.24 43.41 11.81
CA LEU A 554 -1.11 43.95 11.62
C LEU A 554 -1.09 45.09 10.59
N VAL A 555 -2.14 45.23 9.77
CA VAL A 555 -2.27 46.38 8.85
C VAL A 555 -2.27 47.71 9.61
N GLU A 556 -1.92 48.81 8.94
CA GLU A 556 -1.80 50.14 9.56
C GLU A 556 -3.03 50.54 10.40
N ARG A 557 -4.23 50.31 9.85
CA ARG A 557 -5.50 50.63 10.52
C ARG A 557 -5.64 49.92 11.88
N GLU A 558 -5.31 48.65 11.92
CA GLU A 558 -5.40 47.83 13.13
C GLU A 558 -4.29 48.17 14.11
N ARG A 559 -3.07 48.47 13.64
CA ARG A 559 -1.98 48.96 14.48
C ARG A 559 -2.33 50.27 15.18
N MET A 560 -2.96 51.21 14.46
CA MET A 560 -3.44 52.46 15.03
C MET A 560 -4.56 52.25 16.05
N ARG A 561 -5.47 51.31 15.78
CA ARG A 561 -6.54 50.90 16.71
C ARG A 561 -5.97 50.35 18.01
N VAL A 562 -5.08 49.36 17.93
CA VAL A 562 -4.41 48.75 19.09
C VAL A 562 -3.63 49.80 19.89
N LEU A 563 -2.90 50.68 19.22
CA LEU A 563 -2.17 51.75 19.88
C LEU A 563 -3.12 52.70 20.63
N GLY A 564 -4.24 53.10 20.01
CA GLY A 564 -5.26 53.93 20.64
C GLY A 564 -5.83 53.30 21.90
N GLU A 565 -6.18 52.01 21.85
CA GLU A 565 -6.64 51.23 22.99
C GLU A 565 -5.59 51.15 24.11
N GLN A 566 -4.32 50.95 23.75
CA GLN A 566 -3.23 50.90 24.72
C GLN A 566 -3.01 52.24 25.43
N ILE A 567 -3.05 53.35 24.67
CA ILE A 567 -2.85 54.69 25.20
C ILE A 567 -4.02 55.11 26.08
N ILE A 568 -5.27 54.88 25.67
CA ILE A 568 -6.43 55.23 26.51
C ILE A 568 -6.43 54.46 27.83
N LEU A 569 -5.98 53.20 27.85
CA LEU A 569 -5.82 52.44 29.09
C LEU A 569 -4.79 53.08 30.02
N VAL A 570 -3.63 53.49 29.48
CA VAL A 570 -2.60 54.19 30.25
C VAL A 570 -3.12 55.52 30.80
N VAL A 571 -3.83 56.31 29.98
CA VAL A 571 -4.38 57.60 30.38
C VAL A 571 -5.49 57.44 31.42
N LYS A 572 -6.41 56.47 31.26
CA LYS A 572 -7.47 56.18 32.24
C LYS A 572 -6.91 55.70 33.59
N GLY A 573 -5.77 55.01 33.57
CA GLY A 573 -5.05 54.58 34.78
C GLY A 573 -4.30 55.72 35.50
N ALA A 574 -4.17 56.89 34.88
CA ALA A 574 -3.43 58.01 35.46
C ALA A 574 -4.26 58.83 36.45
N PRO A 575 -3.62 59.50 37.43
CA PRO A 575 -4.29 60.47 38.29
C PRO A 575 -4.98 61.56 37.46
N ARG A 576 -6.26 61.83 37.74
CA ARG A 576 -7.11 62.77 36.99
C ARG A 576 -7.35 62.40 35.52
N GLN A 577 -7.07 61.15 35.13
CA GLN A 577 -7.20 60.65 33.76
C GLN A 577 -6.50 61.53 32.71
N CYS A 578 -5.36 62.11 33.10
CA CYS A 578 -4.59 63.03 32.27
C CYS A 578 -3.09 62.88 32.56
N LEU A 579 -2.27 62.90 31.50
CA LEU A 579 -0.81 62.79 31.58
C LEU A 579 -0.16 63.88 30.73
N SER A 580 1.02 64.36 31.10
CA SER A 580 1.84 65.11 30.14
C SER A 580 2.33 64.18 29.02
N VAL A 581 2.64 64.72 27.85
CA VAL A 581 3.17 63.95 26.71
C VAL A 581 4.44 63.17 27.11
N GLU A 582 5.30 63.76 27.94
CA GLU A 582 6.52 63.11 28.44
C GLU A 582 6.22 61.99 29.45
N ALA A 583 5.29 62.23 30.39
CA ALA A 583 4.87 61.21 31.33
C ALA A 583 4.22 60.01 30.61
N LEU A 584 3.43 60.25 29.56
CA LEU A 584 2.85 59.19 28.74
C LEU A 584 3.92 58.27 28.15
N ARG A 585 5.04 58.81 27.63
CA ARG A 585 6.14 58.01 27.07
C ARG A 585 6.72 57.07 28.12
N GLN A 586 6.98 57.59 29.32
CA GLN A 586 7.59 56.85 30.42
C GLN A 586 6.65 55.77 30.95
N VAL A 587 5.39 56.13 31.21
CA VAL A 587 4.37 55.19 31.72
C VAL A 587 4.06 54.12 30.68
N PHE A 588 3.90 54.48 29.41
CA PHE A 588 3.68 53.51 28.34
C PHE A 588 4.83 52.50 28.25
N THR A 589 6.09 52.97 28.30
CA THR A 589 7.27 52.09 28.25
C THR A 589 7.31 51.16 29.46
N HIS A 590 6.92 51.64 30.64
CA HIS A 590 6.82 50.83 31.85
C HIS A 590 5.74 49.74 31.75
N TYR A 591 4.55 50.09 31.23
CA TYR A 591 3.42 49.16 31.11
C TYR A 591 3.61 48.09 30.05
N TYR A 592 4.16 48.46 28.88
CA TYR A 592 4.23 47.57 27.71
C TYR A 592 5.65 47.06 27.41
N GLY A 593 6.67 47.54 28.12
CA GLY A 593 8.05 47.06 27.97
C GLY A 593 8.77 47.55 26.70
N TYR A 594 8.17 48.45 25.91
CA TYR A 594 8.80 49.06 24.73
C TYR A 594 8.47 50.54 24.59
N ALA A 595 9.37 51.28 23.95
CA ALA A 595 9.24 52.72 23.78
C ALA A 595 8.24 53.09 22.67
N LEU A 596 7.38 54.08 22.95
CA LEU A 596 6.47 54.66 21.96
C LEU A 596 7.24 55.55 20.96
N LYS A 597 7.39 55.06 19.73
CA LYS A 597 8.12 55.72 18.64
C LYS A 597 7.18 56.14 17.51
N PRO A 598 6.96 57.45 17.29
CA PRO A 598 6.08 57.96 16.23
C PRO A 598 6.50 57.55 14.82
N GLN A 599 7.79 57.33 14.60
CA GLN A 599 8.35 56.98 13.29
C GLN A 599 7.85 55.61 12.80
N HIS A 600 7.47 54.70 13.69
CA HIS A 600 6.89 53.42 13.27
C HIS A 600 5.48 53.55 12.69
N TYR A 601 4.83 54.70 12.87
CA TYR A 601 3.50 55.01 12.36
C TYR A 601 3.54 56.15 11.33
N ASP A 602 4.72 56.38 10.73
CA ASP A 602 4.97 57.45 9.75
C ASP A 602 4.59 58.85 10.26
N LYS A 603 4.82 59.08 11.57
CA LYS A 603 4.61 60.39 12.21
C LYS A 603 5.92 60.99 12.70
N PRO A 604 6.14 62.30 12.48
CA PRO A 604 7.38 62.97 12.88
C PRO A 604 7.44 63.21 14.40
N THR A 605 6.30 63.40 15.06
CA THR A 605 6.24 63.75 16.49
C THR A 605 5.15 62.97 17.23
N LEU A 606 5.31 62.81 18.55
CA LEU A 606 4.33 62.12 19.37
C LEU A 606 2.98 62.86 19.38
N ILE A 607 2.99 64.19 19.38
CA ILE A 607 1.77 65.01 19.28
C ILE A 607 1.05 64.73 17.95
N SER A 608 1.77 64.65 16.83
CA SER A 608 1.16 64.33 15.53
C SER A 608 0.54 62.93 15.48
N LEU A 609 1.12 61.96 16.21
CA LEU A 609 0.55 60.62 16.36
C LEU A 609 -0.70 60.63 17.25
N LEU A 610 -0.66 61.32 18.38
CA LEU A 610 -1.79 61.44 19.30
C LEU A 610 -3.00 62.13 18.65
N ASN A 611 -2.77 63.15 17.82
CA ASN A 611 -3.84 63.82 17.07
C ASN A 611 -4.56 62.89 16.09
N MET A 612 -3.89 61.85 15.58
CA MET A 612 -4.51 60.81 14.74
C MET A 612 -5.34 59.81 15.55
N LEU A 613 -5.18 59.78 16.87
CA LEU A 613 -5.90 58.93 17.81
C LEU A 613 -7.00 59.72 18.55
N SER A 614 -7.57 60.74 17.90
CA SER A 614 -8.58 61.64 18.49
C SER A 614 -9.84 60.93 19.00
N ASN A 615 -10.14 59.74 18.48
CA ASN A 615 -11.24 58.89 18.97
C ASN A 615 -10.96 58.24 20.34
N TYR A 616 -9.70 58.26 20.79
CA TYR A 616 -9.24 57.63 22.04
C TYR A 616 -8.76 58.66 23.06
N VAL A 617 -8.00 59.66 22.61
CA VAL A 617 -7.39 60.67 23.46
C VAL A 617 -7.39 62.06 22.81
N GLN A 618 -7.49 63.09 23.64
CA GLN A 618 -7.38 64.50 23.23
C GLN A 618 -6.12 65.14 23.81
N VAL A 619 -5.44 65.91 22.97
CA VAL A 619 -4.29 66.73 23.39
C VAL A 619 -4.81 68.08 23.86
N THR A 620 -4.61 68.40 25.14
CA THR A 620 -5.04 69.66 25.78
C THR A 620 -3.92 70.69 25.78
N ALA A 621 -4.31 71.97 25.63
CA ALA A 621 -3.39 73.10 25.63
C ALA A 621 -2.88 73.39 27.05
N SER A 622 -1.73 72.82 27.41
CA SER A 622 -0.93 73.20 28.58
C SER A 622 0.52 73.45 28.12
N PRO A 623 1.36 74.16 28.90
CA PRO A 623 2.75 74.45 28.55
C PRO A 623 3.60 73.19 28.26
N GLU A 624 3.18 72.02 28.77
CA GLU A 624 3.84 70.72 28.57
C GLU A 624 3.04 69.76 27.66
N GLY A 625 1.85 70.17 27.18
CA GLY A 625 0.90 69.33 26.45
C GLY A 625 0.27 68.24 27.34
N GLY A 626 -1.01 68.35 27.66
CA GLY A 626 -1.74 67.30 28.39
C GLY A 626 -2.39 66.30 27.43
N VAL A 627 -2.47 65.03 27.79
CA VAL A 627 -3.18 63.97 27.05
C VAL A 627 -4.26 63.43 27.99
N ALA A 628 -5.53 63.64 27.62
CA ALA A 628 -6.69 63.17 28.35
C ALA A 628 -7.50 62.18 27.52
N ALA A 629 -8.32 61.35 28.15
CA ALA A 629 -9.25 60.48 27.42
C ALA A 629 -10.23 61.35 26.60
N ALA A 630 -10.51 60.93 25.36
CA ALA A 630 -11.39 61.65 24.44
C ALA A 630 -12.88 61.58 24.81
#